data_AF-A0A7Y8WKK4-F1
#
_entry.id   AF-A0A7Y8WKK4-F1
#
_cell.length_a   1.000
_cell.length_b   1.000
_cell.length_c   1.000
_cell.angle_alpha   90.00
_cell.angle_beta   90.00
_cell.angle_gamma   90.00
#
_symmetry.space_group_name_H-M   'P 1'
#
loop_
_entity.id
_entity.type
_entity.pdbx_description
1 polymer ?
#
loop_
_entity_poly.entity_id
_entity_poly.type
_entity_poly.pdbx_seq_one_letter_code
_entity_poly.pdbx_strand_id
1 'polypeptide(L)'
;MSAKEEEVYSNFQIDINLKHLSGLEPISIAKLYVKAGFDKKYDVQYALYTDREGYVQWSKEEDKKIPESDRGSDEQNIKQFKNIDKGTFVQTSDYEGYIEYDSGEGINGFQMIKNEDGIWQVSFLPIQ
;
A
#
# COMPACT_ATOMS: atom_id res chain seq x y z
N MET A 1 13.16 6.02 1.12
CA MET A 1 13.11 4.90 0.17
C MET A 1 14.51 4.60 -0.31
N SER A 2 14.78 3.38 -0.77
CA SER A 2 16.03 3.06 -1.48
C SER A 2 15.97 3.55 -2.93
N ALA A 3 17.13 3.64 -3.60
CA ALA A 3 17.20 4.02 -5.01
C ALA A 3 16.38 3.09 -5.92
N LYS A 4 16.34 1.78 -5.61
CA LYS A 4 15.53 0.80 -6.34
C LYS A 4 14.02 1.05 -6.14
N GLU A 5 13.59 1.36 -4.93
CA GLU A 5 12.19 1.70 -4.64
C GLU A 5 11.76 2.97 -5.39
N GLU A 6 12.63 3.97 -5.48
CA GLU A 6 12.38 5.21 -6.22
C GLU A 6 12.27 5.00 -7.73
N GLU A 7 13.15 4.18 -8.29
CA GLU A 7 13.12 3.81 -9.71
C GLU A 7 11.83 3.07 -10.05
N VAL A 8 11.48 2.04 -9.26
CA VAL A 8 10.24 1.27 -9.46
C VAL A 8 9.02 2.17 -9.33
N TYR A 9 8.97 3.05 -8.31
CA TYR A 9 7.87 3.99 -8.14
C TYR A 9 7.75 4.92 -9.34
N SER A 10 8.87 5.44 -9.85
CA SER A 10 8.87 6.35 -11.01
C SER A 10 8.35 5.65 -12.27
N ASN A 11 8.81 4.43 -12.53
CA ASN A 11 8.34 3.63 -13.67
C ASN A 11 6.87 3.25 -13.55
N PHE A 12 6.44 2.80 -12.36
CA PHE A 12 5.05 2.45 -12.08
C PHE A 12 4.10 3.62 -12.30
N GLN A 13 4.51 4.86 -12.00
CA GLN A 13 3.67 6.03 -12.23
C GLN A 13 3.44 6.37 -13.72
N ILE A 14 4.32 5.92 -14.61
CA ILE A 14 4.24 6.25 -16.04
C ILE A 14 3.13 5.43 -16.71
N ASP A 15 3.03 4.15 -16.40
CA ASP A 15 2.13 3.20 -17.09
C ASP A 15 1.17 2.43 -16.16
N ILE A 16 1.30 2.57 -14.83
CA ILE A 16 0.48 1.90 -13.82
C ILE A 16 0.50 0.36 -14.01
N ASN A 17 1.66 -0.18 -14.39
CA ASN A 17 1.82 -1.60 -14.66
C ASN A 17 2.36 -2.34 -13.44
N LEU A 18 1.52 -3.24 -12.86
CA LEU A 18 1.88 -4.05 -11.70
C LEU A 18 3.14 -4.88 -11.89
N LYS A 19 3.52 -5.22 -13.14
CA LYS A 19 4.76 -5.97 -13.41
C LYS A 19 6.01 -5.25 -12.89
N HIS A 20 6.01 -3.92 -12.77
CA HIS A 20 7.11 -3.18 -12.17
C HIS A 20 7.31 -3.50 -10.68
N LEU A 21 6.26 -3.98 -10.01
CA LEU A 21 6.26 -4.36 -8.60
C LEU A 21 6.69 -5.81 -8.38
N SER A 22 6.90 -6.58 -9.46
CA SER A 22 7.26 -7.99 -9.38
C SER A 22 8.59 -8.17 -8.62
N GLY A 23 8.58 -9.04 -7.62
CA GLY A 23 9.75 -9.31 -6.77
C GLY A 23 10.07 -8.20 -5.75
N LEU A 24 9.20 -7.20 -5.58
CA LEU A 24 9.29 -6.30 -4.43
C LEU A 24 8.78 -6.99 -3.17
N GLU A 25 9.42 -6.66 -2.05
CA GLU A 25 8.96 -7.08 -0.73
C GLU A 25 7.70 -6.29 -0.33
N PRO A 26 6.80 -6.88 0.49
CA PRO A 26 5.59 -6.20 0.95
C PRO A 26 5.84 -4.81 1.55
N ILE A 27 6.91 -4.66 2.33
CA ILE A 27 7.29 -3.40 2.97
C ILE A 27 7.61 -2.32 1.94
N SER A 28 8.29 -2.68 0.84
CA SER A 28 8.56 -1.74 -0.26
C SER A 28 7.27 -1.27 -0.90
N ILE A 29 6.31 -2.17 -1.14
CA ILE A 29 5.01 -1.83 -1.75
C ILE A 29 4.18 -0.92 -0.83
N ALA A 30 4.18 -1.20 0.48
CA ALA A 30 3.54 -0.34 1.47
C ALA A 30 4.14 1.07 1.49
N LYS A 31 5.48 1.21 1.38
CA LYS A 31 6.12 2.53 1.25
C LYS A 31 5.67 3.27 -0.02
N LEU A 32 5.54 2.57 -1.14
CA LEU A 32 5.06 3.19 -2.39
C LEU A 32 3.63 3.70 -2.23
N TYR A 33 2.77 2.93 -1.56
CA TYR A 33 1.39 3.30 -1.28
C TYR A 33 1.30 4.55 -0.41
N VAL A 34 2.07 4.57 0.69
CA VAL A 34 2.13 5.73 1.60
C VAL A 34 2.65 6.95 0.87
N LYS A 35 3.69 6.79 0.05
CA LYS A 35 4.21 7.89 -0.78
C LYS A 35 3.20 8.41 -1.79
N ALA A 36 2.45 7.54 -2.46
CA ALA A 36 1.42 7.96 -3.41
C ALA A 36 0.32 8.79 -2.74
N GLY A 37 -0.02 8.46 -1.49
CA GLY A 37 -0.91 9.26 -0.65
C GLY A 37 -0.36 10.66 -0.37
N PHE A 38 0.89 10.77 0.11
CA PHE A 38 1.52 12.07 0.37
C PHE A 38 1.73 12.92 -0.90
N ASP A 39 2.03 12.27 -2.02
CA ASP A 39 2.16 12.95 -3.32
C ASP A 39 0.78 13.32 -3.93
N LYS A 40 -0.34 12.97 -3.27
CA LYS A 40 -1.73 13.11 -3.73
C LYS A 40 -1.99 12.47 -5.10
N LYS A 41 -1.25 11.42 -5.41
CA LYS A 41 -1.35 10.64 -6.65
C LYS A 41 -2.34 9.51 -6.46
N TYR A 42 -3.62 9.84 -6.26
CA TYR A 42 -4.66 8.88 -5.91
C TYR A 42 -4.86 7.78 -6.96
N ASP A 43 -4.65 8.07 -8.24
CA ASP A 43 -4.69 7.04 -9.30
C ASP A 43 -3.57 5.98 -9.14
N VAL A 44 -2.39 6.40 -8.65
CA VAL A 44 -1.24 5.54 -8.38
C VAL A 44 -1.45 4.78 -7.07
N GLN A 45 -1.95 5.47 -6.05
CA GLN A 45 -2.29 4.87 -4.76
C GLN A 45 -3.35 3.77 -4.92
N TYR A 46 -4.41 4.04 -5.68
CA TYR A 46 -5.46 3.06 -5.95
C TYR A 46 -4.92 1.81 -6.66
N ALA A 47 -4.01 2.00 -7.61
CA ALA A 47 -3.42 0.88 -8.34
C ALA A 47 -2.52 -0.02 -7.49
N LEU A 48 -2.13 0.42 -6.28
CA LEU A 48 -1.38 -0.39 -5.32
C LEU A 48 -2.31 -1.21 -4.42
N TYR A 49 -3.63 -0.97 -4.44
CA TYR A 49 -4.58 -1.89 -3.83
C TYR A 49 -4.65 -3.21 -4.59
N THR A 50 -5.05 -4.26 -3.88
CA THR A 50 -5.17 -5.59 -4.45
C THR A 50 -6.23 -5.68 -5.54
N ASP A 51 -5.91 -6.39 -6.61
CA ASP A 51 -6.87 -6.76 -7.66
C ASP A 51 -7.41 -8.19 -7.51
N ARG A 52 -7.07 -8.87 -6.40
CA ARG A 52 -7.55 -10.21 -6.08
C ARG A 52 -9.07 -10.20 -5.89
N GLU A 53 -9.78 -11.02 -6.67
CA GLU A 53 -11.23 -11.18 -6.55
C GLU A 53 -11.63 -11.56 -5.11
N GLY A 54 -12.72 -10.96 -4.62
CA GLY A 54 -13.19 -11.13 -3.24
C GLY A 54 -12.54 -10.20 -2.20
N TYR A 55 -11.43 -9.54 -2.53
CA TYR A 55 -10.76 -8.58 -1.64
C TYR A 55 -10.93 -7.12 -2.09
N VAL A 56 -11.31 -6.88 -3.35
CA VAL A 56 -11.64 -5.55 -3.87
C VAL A 56 -12.92 -5.02 -3.19
N GLN A 57 -12.83 -3.84 -2.57
CA GLN A 57 -13.96 -3.24 -1.84
C GLN A 57 -14.68 -2.15 -2.63
N TRP A 58 -13.95 -1.37 -3.44
CA TRP A 58 -14.52 -0.32 -4.27
C TRP A 58 -13.75 -0.20 -5.58
N SER A 59 -14.42 0.32 -6.61
CA SER A 59 -13.84 0.59 -7.92
C SER A 59 -13.03 1.88 -7.95
N LYS A 60 -12.21 2.05 -9.00
CA LYS A 60 -11.45 3.28 -9.25
C LYS A 60 -12.35 4.51 -9.38
N GLU A 61 -13.54 4.34 -9.96
CA GLU A 61 -14.51 5.42 -10.12
C GLU A 61 -15.13 5.84 -8.78
N GLU A 62 -15.32 4.89 -7.87
CA GLU A 62 -15.76 5.16 -6.50
C GLU A 62 -14.64 5.81 -5.69
N ASP A 63 -13.39 5.35 -5.83
CA ASP A 63 -12.23 5.95 -5.18
C ASP A 63 -12.12 7.45 -5.53
N LYS A 64 -12.28 7.81 -6.80
CA LYS A 64 -12.25 9.21 -7.27
C LYS A 64 -13.33 10.10 -6.65
N LYS A 65 -14.40 9.53 -6.11
CA LYS A 65 -15.47 10.27 -5.43
C LYS A 65 -15.16 10.50 -3.95
N ILE A 66 -14.17 9.82 -3.38
CA ILE A 66 -13.72 10.02 -1.99
C ILE A 66 -13.11 11.42 -1.89
N PRO A 67 -13.68 12.33 -1.09
CA PRO A 67 -13.16 13.67 -0.94
C PRO A 67 -11.80 13.64 -0.23
N GLU A 68 -10.95 14.62 -0.52
CA GLU A 68 -9.60 14.70 0.08
C GLU A 68 -9.64 14.77 1.61
N SER A 69 -10.69 15.34 2.20
CA SER A 69 -10.91 15.36 3.66
C SER A 69 -11.00 13.97 4.29
N ASP A 70 -11.48 12.99 3.52
CA ASP A 70 -11.75 11.63 4.00
C ASP A 70 -10.55 10.70 3.73
N ARG A 71 -9.53 11.18 3.01
CA ARG A 71 -8.27 10.46 2.73
C ARG A 71 -7.21 10.60 3.83
N GLY A 72 -7.57 11.27 4.93
CA GLY A 72 -6.68 11.56 6.05
C GLY A 72 -5.77 12.75 5.76
N SER A 73 -5.48 13.55 6.81
CA SER A 73 -4.49 14.63 6.70
C SER A 73 -3.06 14.08 6.68
N ASP A 74 -2.11 14.87 6.16
CA ASP A 74 -0.70 14.52 6.20
C ASP A 74 -0.23 14.21 7.63
N GLU A 75 -0.71 14.96 8.63
CA GLU A 75 -0.38 14.72 10.04
C GLU A 75 -0.90 13.36 10.54
N GLN A 76 -2.12 12.98 10.17
CA GLN A 76 -2.69 11.67 10.51
C GLN A 76 -1.92 10.54 9.84
N ASN A 77 -1.63 10.70 8.54
CA ASN A 77 -0.87 9.71 7.77
C ASN A 77 0.57 9.55 8.28
N ILE A 78 1.23 10.65 8.67
CA ILE A 78 2.57 10.60 9.28
C ILE A 78 2.53 9.79 10.58
N LYS A 79 1.54 10.02 11.44
CA LYS A 79 1.40 9.25 12.69
C LYS A 79 1.11 7.79 12.42
N GLN A 80 0.13 7.52 11.56
CA GLN A 80 -0.34 6.17 11.27
C GLN A 80 0.79 5.30 10.69
N PHE A 81 1.53 5.81 9.70
CA PHE A 81 2.55 5.04 8.96
C PHE A 81 3.98 5.27 9.46
N LYS A 82 4.14 5.92 10.62
CA LYS A 82 5.46 6.13 11.22
C LYS A 82 6.16 4.79 11.45
N ASN A 83 7.42 4.69 11.05
CA ASN A 83 8.25 3.47 11.15
C ASN A 83 7.74 2.24 10.37
N ILE A 84 6.80 2.38 9.42
CA ILE A 84 6.38 1.26 8.58
C ILE A 84 7.56 0.62 7.81
N ASP A 85 8.58 1.42 7.50
CA ASP A 85 9.82 0.98 6.86
C ASP A 85 10.68 0.06 7.73
N LYS A 86 10.46 0.08 9.05
CA LYS A 86 11.12 -0.78 10.04
C LYS A 86 10.22 -1.93 10.50
N GLY A 87 9.05 -2.06 9.90
CA GLY A 87 8.10 -3.11 10.22
C GLY A 87 8.62 -4.50 9.88
N THR A 88 7.95 -5.51 10.42
CA THR A 88 8.18 -6.92 10.08
C THR A 88 6.99 -7.45 9.30
N PHE A 89 7.26 -8.07 8.15
CA PHE A 89 6.21 -8.75 7.41
C PHE A 89 5.92 -10.13 8.03
N VAL A 90 4.66 -10.36 8.39
CA VAL A 90 4.14 -11.61 8.93
C VAL A 90 3.17 -12.18 7.91
N GLN A 91 3.55 -13.27 7.26
CA GLN A 91 2.69 -13.99 6.33
C GLN A 91 1.76 -14.93 7.12
N THR A 92 0.44 -14.81 6.91
CA THR A 92 -0.58 -15.57 7.65
C THR A 92 -1.21 -16.67 6.82
N SER A 93 -1.14 -16.57 5.48
CA SER A 93 -1.56 -17.62 4.54
C SER A 93 -0.71 -17.56 3.27
N ASP A 94 -1.01 -18.35 2.24
CA ASP A 94 -0.27 -18.33 0.97
C ASP A 94 -0.32 -16.97 0.26
N TYR A 95 -1.42 -16.23 0.49
CA TYR A 95 -1.73 -14.98 -0.17
C TYR A 95 -2.12 -13.85 0.78
N GLU A 96 -2.13 -14.06 2.09
CA GLU A 96 -2.38 -13.01 3.08
C GLU A 96 -1.19 -12.82 4.01
N GLY A 97 -0.99 -11.58 4.42
CA GLY A 97 -0.05 -11.22 5.46
C GLY A 97 -0.23 -9.78 5.88
N TYR A 98 0.58 -9.33 6.81
CA TYR A 98 0.56 -7.96 7.27
C TYR A 98 1.95 -7.49 7.68
N ILE A 99 2.15 -6.18 7.59
CA ILE A 99 3.34 -5.54 8.14
C ILE A 99 2.97 -5.07 9.54
N GLU A 100 3.67 -5.62 10.53
CA GLU A 100 3.58 -5.20 11.92
C GLU A 100 4.65 -4.13 12.18
N TYR A 101 4.27 -2.99 12.75
CA TYR A 101 5.20 -1.91 13.06
C TYR A 101 4.73 -1.05 14.22
N ASP A 102 5.67 -0.52 14.98
CA ASP A 102 5.38 0.41 16.09
C ASP A 102 5.43 1.86 15.60
N SER A 103 4.26 2.51 15.57
CA SER A 103 4.13 3.92 15.17
C SER A 103 4.59 4.89 16.26
N GLY A 104 4.85 4.40 17.48
CA GLY A 104 5.10 5.17 18.69
C GLY A 104 3.83 5.53 19.47
N GLU A 105 2.64 5.31 18.89
CA GLU A 105 1.35 5.37 19.58
C GLU A 105 0.77 3.96 19.84
N GLY A 106 1.43 2.92 19.31
CA GLY A 106 1.03 1.52 19.44
C GLY A 106 1.54 0.67 18.28
N ILE A 107 1.36 -0.65 18.43
CA ILE A 107 1.62 -1.62 17.36
C ILE A 107 0.47 -1.52 16.35
N ASN A 108 0.82 -1.25 15.09
CA ASN A 108 -0.08 -1.18 13.96
C ASN A 108 0.12 -2.37 13.01
N GLY A 109 -0.95 -2.78 12.35
CA GLY A 109 -0.94 -3.75 11.27
C GLY A 109 -1.30 -3.09 9.94
N PHE A 110 -0.53 -3.39 8.89
CA PHE A 110 -0.82 -2.97 7.52
C PHE A 110 -1.03 -4.20 6.64
N GLN A 111 -2.28 -4.46 6.26
CA GLN A 111 -2.66 -5.70 5.58
C GLN A 111 -2.22 -5.72 4.12
N MET A 112 -1.66 -6.86 3.71
CA MET A 112 -1.16 -7.12 2.37
C MET A 112 -1.80 -8.39 1.81
N ILE A 113 -2.25 -8.33 0.57
CA ILE A 113 -2.84 -9.45 -0.17
C ILE A 113 -2.00 -9.71 -1.41
N LYS A 114 -1.60 -10.96 -1.64
CA LYS A 114 -0.91 -11.39 -2.85
C LYS A 114 -1.94 -11.71 -3.93
N ASN A 115 -1.80 -11.09 -5.09
CA ASN A 115 -2.67 -11.39 -6.23
C ASN A 115 -2.29 -12.71 -6.93
N GLU A 116 -3.05 -13.06 -7.96
CA GLU A 116 -2.86 -14.29 -8.75
C GLU A 116 -1.52 -14.32 -9.50
N ASP A 117 -0.93 -13.15 -9.80
CA ASP A 117 0.40 -13.03 -10.40
C ASP A 117 1.55 -13.13 -9.38
N GLY A 118 1.23 -13.36 -8.10
CA GLY A 118 2.21 -13.50 -7.04
C GLY A 118 2.76 -12.18 -6.49
N ILE A 119 2.15 -11.05 -6.84
CA ILE A 119 2.56 -9.70 -6.44
C ILE A 119 1.78 -9.30 -5.19
N TRP A 120 2.50 -8.87 -4.15
CA TRP A 120 1.87 -8.33 -2.94
C TRP A 120 1.26 -6.96 -3.22
N GLN A 121 0.07 -6.70 -2.70
CA GLN A 121 -0.64 -5.43 -2.85
C GLN A 121 -1.35 -5.08 -1.54
N VAL A 122 -1.79 -3.84 -1.42
CA VAL A 122 -2.42 -3.32 -0.22
C VAL A 122 -3.86 -3.82 -0.11
N SER A 123 -4.28 -4.27 1.06
CA SER A 123 -5.70 -4.55 1.32
C SER A 123 -6.50 -3.26 1.40
N PHE A 124 -7.72 -3.27 0.88
CA PHE A 124 -8.66 -2.16 1.06
C PHE A 124 -9.11 -2.00 2.51
N LEU A 125 -9.08 -3.09 3.29
CA LEU A 125 -9.51 -3.09 4.68
C LEU A 125 -8.29 -3.09 5.62
N PRO A 126 -8.32 -2.30 6.70
CA PRO A 126 -7.33 -2.42 7.75
C PRO A 126 -7.53 -3.73 8.53
N ILE A 127 -6.47 -4.20 9.19
CA ILE A 127 -6.60 -5.24 10.20
C ILE A 127 -7.14 -4.63 11.50
N GLN A 128 -8.14 -5.30 12.09
CA GLN A 128 -8.74 -4.95 13.38
C GLN A 128 -7.97 -5.57 14.55
#